data_AF-A0A7C6NRP8-F1
#
_entry.id   AF-A0A7C6NRP8-F1
#
_cell.length_a   1.000
_cell.length_b   1.000
_cell.length_c   1.000
_cell.angle_alpha   90.00
_cell.angle_beta   90.00
_cell.angle_gamma   90.00
#
_symmetry.space_group_name_H-M   'P 1'
#
loop_
_entity.id
_entity.type
_entity.pdbx_description
1 polymer ?
#
loop_
_entity_poly.entity_id
_entity_poly.type
_entity_poly.pdbx_seq_one_letter_code
_entity_poly.pdbx_strand_id
1 'polypeptide(L)'
;MKIKGGNHIEPKNGDNYIPVGSVEFVLDYYKVYHGINNIKPINVPKELMTTEFLKRQVFISDNSTLIDNPPASLFIKPLNRIKGLTFIMSNKDQIGVPDGRFFISEVVGIESEWRGFVFNGELLDIRCYLGEFDLFPDVDLVREMIGAYKNSPRAYTIDVGVGRKLGTFLIECHQFFSTGLYGFTHYNVLPQMFISCHNEILDGNRKEAIE
;
A
#
# COMPACT_ATOMS: atom_id res chain seq x y z
N MET A 1 -1.91 -37.08 -27.25
CA MET A 1 -1.67 -35.65 -27.47
C MET A 1 -0.78 -35.14 -26.34
N LYS A 2 0.53 -34.96 -26.57
CA LYS A 2 1.47 -34.44 -25.58
C LYS A 2 1.38 -32.91 -25.60
N ILE A 3 0.88 -32.30 -24.54
CA ILE A 3 0.93 -30.85 -24.35
C ILE A 3 2.35 -30.53 -23.91
N LYS A 4 3.14 -29.92 -24.80
CA LYS A 4 4.47 -29.39 -24.45
C LYS A 4 4.25 -28.20 -23.51
N GLY A 5 4.80 -28.31 -22.30
CA GLY A 5 4.81 -27.25 -21.31
C GLY A 5 5.62 -26.04 -21.76
N GLY A 6 5.13 -24.87 -21.35
CA GLY A 6 5.84 -23.61 -21.13
C GLY A 6 6.95 -23.26 -22.10
N ASN A 7 6.61 -22.51 -23.16
CA ASN A 7 7.59 -21.60 -23.73
C ASN A 7 7.77 -20.45 -22.72
N HIS A 8 8.88 -20.47 -21.97
CA HIS A 8 9.40 -19.23 -21.39
C HIS A 8 9.67 -18.28 -22.55
N ILE A 9 8.85 -17.23 -22.66
CA ILE A 9 9.12 -16.12 -23.56
C ILE A 9 10.20 -15.33 -22.85
N GLU A 10 11.46 -15.50 -23.23
CA GLU A 10 12.50 -14.53 -22.87
C GLU A 10 12.20 -13.24 -23.65
N PRO A 11 11.88 -12.12 -22.98
CA PRO A 11 11.76 -10.82 -23.62
C PRO A 11 13.05 -10.51 -24.35
N LYS A 12 12.93 -10.21 -25.64
CA LYS A 12 14.03 -9.66 -26.39
C LYS A 12 14.30 -8.26 -25.83
N ASN A 13 15.56 -7.91 -25.64
CA ASN A 13 15.96 -6.54 -25.32
C ASN A 13 15.28 -5.57 -26.30
N GLY A 14 14.37 -4.73 -25.78
CA GLY A 14 13.65 -3.71 -26.55
C GLY A 14 12.11 -3.76 -26.48
N ASP A 15 11.50 -4.83 -25.94
CA ASP A 15 10.04 -4.90 -25.83
C ASP A 15 9.54 -4.23 -24.53
N ASN A 16 8.85 -3.09 -24.66
CA ASN A 16 8.21 -2.31 -23.58
C ASN A 16 6.95 -3.02 -23.04
N TYR A 17 7.13 -4.11 -22.29
CA TYR A 17 6.02 -4.77 -21.60
C TYR A 17 5.70 -4.10 -20.26
N ILE A 18 4.44 -4.19 -19.85
CA ILE A 18 3.99 -3.73 -18.54
C ILE A 18 3.61 -4.96 -17.73
N PRO A 19 4.33 -5.29 -16.65
CA PRO A 19 4.04 -6.48 -15.87
C PRO A 19 2.75 -6.28 -15.07
N VAL A 20 1.76 -7.16 -15.29
CA VAL A 20 0.52 -7.21 -14.52
C VAL A 20 0.35 -8.61 -13.94
N GLY A 21 0.27 -8.70 -12.63
CA GLY A 21 0.18 -9.99 -11.93
C GLY A 21 0.41 -9.84 -10.43
N SER A 22 0.81 -10.93 -9.78
CA SER A 22 1.14 -10.90 -8.35
C SER A 22 2.32 -9.98 -8.06
N VAL A 23 2.48 -9.59 -6.79
CA VAL A 23 3.62 -8.79 -6.33
C VAL A 23 4.94 -9.50 -6.68
N GLU A 24 5.02 -10.80 -6.46
CA GLU A 24 6.22 -11.59 -6.75
C GLU A 24 6.59 -11.53 -8.24
N PHE A 25 5.62 -11.76 -9.13
CA PHE A 25 5.84 -11.70 -10.58
C PHE A 25 6.33 -10.32 -11.03
N VAL A 26 5.68 -9.25 -10.56
CA VAL A 26 6.02 -7.88 -10.96
C VAL A 26 7.39 -7.47 -10.43
N LEU A 27 7.73 -7.82 -9.18
CA LEU A 27 9.05 -7.54 -8.61
C LEU A 27 10.16 -8.32 -9.33
N ASP A 28 9.92 -9.60 -9.66
CA ASP A 28 10.87 -10.40 -10.42
C ASP A 28 11.08 -9.84 -11.83
N TYR A 29 10.01 -9.36 -12.49
CA TYR A 29 10.12 -8.67 -13.78
C TYR A 29 11.05 -7.45 -13.68
N TYR A 30 10.83 -6.56 -12.71
CA TYR A 30 11.67 -5.37 -12.54
C TYR A 30 13.12 -5.71 -12.20
N LYS A 31 13.34 -6.77 -11.43
CA LYS A 31 14.68 -7.26 -11.12
C LYS A 31 15.40 -7.78 -12.36
N VAL A 32 14.76 -8.66 -13.13
CA VAL A 32 15.35 -9.34 -14.29
C VAL A 32 15.57 -8.39 -15.47
N TYR A 33 14.57 -7.55 -15.77
CA TYR A 33 14.58 -6.73 -17.00
C TYR A 33 15.07 -5.29 -16.79
N HIS A 34 15.02 -4.77 -15.56
CA HIS A 34 15.39 -3.38 -15.28
C HIS A 34 16.45 -3.23 -14.18
N GLY A 35 16.94 -4.33 -13.58
CA GLY A 35 17.93 -4.28 -12.51
C GLY A 35 17.42 -3.63 -11.21
N ILE A 36 16.11 -3.43 -11.07
CA ILE A 36 15.49 -2.80 -9.90
C ILE A 36 15.25 -3.89 -8.85
N ASN A 37 16.19 -4.00 -7.90
CA ASN A 37 16.17 -5.06 -6.88
C ASN A 37 15.20 -4.80 -5.71
N ASN A 38 14.70 -3.57 -5.56
CA ASN A 38 13.75 -3.23 -4.51
C ASN A 38 12.76 -2.15 -4.96
N ILE A 39 11.50 -2.37 -4.64
CA ILE A 39 10.44 -1.36 -4.69
C ILE A 39 10.00 -1.10 -3.26
N LYS A 40 10.25 0.12 -2.77
CA LYS A 40 9.86 0.53 -1.42
C LYS A 40 8.32 0.67 -1.36
N PRO A 41 7.66 0.14 -0.33
CA PRO A 41 6.23 0.37 -0.12
C PRO A 41 5.97 1.84 0.26
N ILE A 42 4.79 2.35 -0.10
CA ILE A 42 4.32 3.68 0.34
C ILE A 42 3.83 3.60 1.80
N ASN A 43 3.12 2.53 2.19
CA ASN A 43 2.48 2.43 3.51
C ASN A 43 1.62 3.68 3.78
N VAL A 44 1.75 4.34 4.94
CA VAL A 44 1.12 5.63 5.19
C VAL A 44 2.08 6.76 4.80
N PRO A 45 1.71 7.64 3.84
CA PRO A 45 2.52 8.80 3.49
C PRO A 45 2.61 9.80 4.66
N LYS A 46 3.77 10.45 4.84
CA LYS A 46 4.00 11.49 5.86
C LYS A 46 2.93 12.59 5.90
N GLU A 47 2.45 13.03 4.74
CA GLU A 47 1.39 14.05 4.63
C GLU A 47 0.05 13.58 5.22
N LEU A 48 -0.16 12.27 5.30
CA LEU A 48 -1.38 11.66 5.82
C LEU A 48 -1.22 11.10 7.23
N MET A 49 -0.05 11.26 7.85
CA MET A 49 0.22 10.84 9.23
C MET A 49 -0.37 11.83 10.24
N THR A 50 -1.68 12.09 10.15
CA THR A 50 -2.40 12.99 11.05
C THR A 50 -3.33 12.18 11.97
N THR A 51 -3.61 12.70 13.16
CA THR A 51 -4.58 12.08 14.09
C THR A 51 -5.99 12.01 13.49
N GLU A 52 -6.34 12.98 12.66
CA GLU A 52 -7.61 13.05 11.92
C GLU A 52 -7.79 11.88 10.95
N PHE A 53 -6.77 11.56 10.16
CA PHE A 53 -6.85 10.50 9.16
C PHE A 53 -6.57 9.11 9.75
N LEU A 54 -5.65 9.00 10.71
CA LEU A 54 -5.24 7.69 11.25
C LEU A 54 -6.14 7.21 12.37
N LYS A 55 -6.69 8.13 13.18
CA LYS A 55 -7.56 7.86 14.34
C LYS A 55 -7.02 6.84 15.34
N ARG A 56 -5.71 6.61 15.31
CA ARG A 56 -4.97 5.67 16.13
C ARG A 56 -3.52 6.13 16.23
N GLN A 57 -2.81 5.64 17.24
CA GLN A 57 -1.40 5.99 17.40
C GLN A 57 -0.55 5.26 16.35
N VAL A 58 0.30 6.01 15.65
CA VAL A 58 1.22 5.47 14.65
C VAL A 58 2.58 6.12 14.83
N PHE A 59 3.63 5.31 14.77
CA PHE A 59 5.01 5.70 15.00
C PHE A 59 5.92 5.12 13.92
N ILE A 60 6.99 5.84 13.65
CA ILE A 60 8.06 5.41 12.75
C ILE A 60 9.30 5.23 13.61
N SER A 61 9.85 4.03 13.56
CA SER A 61 10.99 3.65 14.36
C SER A 61 12.18 3.47 13.44
N ASP A 62 13.22 4.29 13.59
CA ASP A 62 14.46 4.19 12.81
C ASP A 62 15.57 3.38 13.55
N ASN A 63 15.38 3.12 14.85
CA ASN A 63 16.19 2.26 15.74
C ASN A 63 15.28 1.70 16.85
N SER A 64 15.82 1.13 17.95
CA SER A 64 15.05 0.74 19.14
C SER A 64 14.37 1.94 19.83
N THR A 65 13.25 2.39 19.26
CA THR A 65 12.47 3.49 19.81
C THR A 65 11.75 3.01 21.06
N LEU A 66 12.05 3.64 22.19
CA LEU A 66 11.21 3.53 23.37
C LEU A 66 9.94 4.34 23.08
N ILE A 67 8.81 3.64 22.96
CA ILE A 67 7.51 4.28 22.83
C ILE A 67 7.06 4.62 24.26
N ASP A 68 6.99 5.91 24.59
CA ASP A 68 6.43 6.35 25.87
C ASP A 68 4.93 6.03 25.90
N ASN A 69 4.48 5.24 26.90
CA ASN A 69 3.11 4.73 27.05
C ASN A 69 2.55 4.02 25.80
N PRO A 70 3.13 2.87 25.40
CA PRO A 70 2.69 2.17 24.19
C PRO A 70 1.26 1.63 24.34
N PRO A 71 0.44 1.71 23.27
CA PRO A 71 -0.85 1.02 23.20
C PRO A 71 -0.76 -0.45 23.58
N ALA A 72 -1.85 -1.02 24.09
CA ALA A 72 -1.87 -2.41 24.58
C ALA A 72 -1.43 -3.44 23.52
N SER A 73 -1.72 -3.18 22.26
CA SER A 73 -1.37 -4.04 21.13
C SER A 73 -0.83 -3.22 19.98
N LEU A 74 0.30 -3.66 19.43
CA LEU A 74 1.06 -2.98 18.39
C LEU A 74 1.18 -3.87 17.14
N PHE A 75 0.79 -3.35 15.99
CA PHE A 75 1.07 -3.89 14.68
C PHE A 75 2.39 -3.32 14.14
N ILE A 76 3.32 -4.18 13.76
CA ILE A 76 4.66 -3.80 13.31
C ILE A 76 4.91 -4.34 11.92
N LYS A 77 5.26 -3.45 10.98
CA LYS A 77 5.54 -3.75 9.57
C LYS A 77 6.88 -3.11 9.16
N PRO A 78 7.77 -3.83 8.46
CA PRO A 78 8.99 -3.23 7.91
C PRO A 78 8.68 -2.12 6.91
N LEU A 79 9.38 -0.98 6.98
CA LEU A 79 9.19 0.13 6.03
C LEU A 79 9.80 -0.11 4.65
N ASN A 80 10.77 -1.02 4.54
CA ASN A 80 11.61 -1.17 3.35
C ASN A 80 11.22 -2.33 2.44
N ARG A 81 10.19 -3.11 2.79
CA ARG A 81 9.78 -4.32 2.05
C ARG A 81 8.26 -4.35 1.87
N ILE A 82 7.81 -4.57 0.63
CA ILE A 82 6.38 -4.74 0.30
C ILE A 82 5.80 -5.99 1.00
N LYS A 83 6.58 -7.08 1.01
CA LYS A 83 6.24 -8.32 1.73
C LYS A 83 7.34 -8.60 2.75
N GLY A 84 6.97 -8.60 4.02
CA GLY A 84 7.88 -8.80 5.14
C GLY A 84 7.14 -9.41 6.33
N LEU A 85 7.90 -9.90 7.31
CA LEU A 85 7.34 -10.46 8.53
C LEU A 85 6.62 -9.33 9.30
N THR A 86 5.30 -9.43 9.40
CA THR A 86 4.46 -8.53 10.18
C THR A 86 4.17 -9.18 11.52
N PHE A 87 4.19 -8.40 12.59
CA PHE A 87 3.97 -8.91 13.94
C PHE A 87 2.88 -8.12 14.64
N ILE A 88 2.13 -8.82 15.49
CA ILE A 88 1.30 -8.21 16.52
C ILE A 88 1.98 -8.50 17.85
N MET A 89 2.31 -7.45 18.61
CA MET A 89 2.95 -7.58 19.92
C MET A 89 2.08 -6.93 20.99
N SER A 90 1.99 -7.57 22.16
CA SER A 90 1.43 -6.91 23.34
C SER A 90 2.46 -5.95 23.92
N ASN A 91 2.04 -4.82 24.47
CA ASN A 91 2.96 -3.94 25.21
C ASN A 91 3.59 -4.60 26.45
N LYS A 92 3.01 -5.72 26.91
CA LYS A 92 3.55 -6.52 28.01
C LYS A 92 4.71 -7.41 27.58
N ASP A 93 4.86 -7.68 26.29
CA ASP A 93 5.85 -8.64 25.82
C ASP A 93 7.28 -8.06 25.87
N GLN A 94 7.45 -6.73 26.01
CA GLN A 94 8.75 -6.02 26.11
C GLN A 94 9.84 -6.54 25.15
N ILE A 95 9.46 -7.12 24.01
CA ILE A 95 10.42 -7.51 22.98
C ILE A 95 10.76 -6.22 22.24
N GLY A 96 12.01 -5.77 22.40
CA GLY A 96 12.53 -4.63 21.67
C GLY A 96 12.24 -4.80 20.18
N VAL A 97 11.72 -3.73 19.55
CA VAL A 97 11.54 -3.70 18.10
C VAL A 97 12.89 -4.07 17.47
N PRO A 98 12.96 -5.06 16.56
CA PRO A 98 14.22 -5.46 15.94
C PRO A 98 14.95 -4.25 15.33
N ASP A 99 16.27 -4.33 15.21
CA ASP A 99 17.03 -3.28 14.52
C ASP A 99 16.53 -3.13 13.07
N GLY A 100 16.16 -1.91 12.70
CA GLY A 100 15.65 -1.57 11.37
C GLY A 100 14.61 -0.45 11.37
N ARG A 101 14.14 -0.09 10.18
CA ARG A 101 13.08 0.92 9.98
C ARG A 101 11.71 0.24 9.96
N PHE A 102 10.87 0.55 10.94
CA PHE A 102 9.56 -0.05 11.12
C PHE A 102 8.44 0.98 11.19
N PHE A 103 7.31 0.61 10.57
CA PHE A 103 6.01 1.23 10.78
C PHE A 103 5.35 0.51 11.96
N ILE A 104 4.99 1.28 12.98
CA ILE A 104 4.36 0.77 14.20
C ILE A 104 3.00 1.45 14.33
N SER A 105 1.95 0.67 14.55
CA SER A 105 0.58 1.16 14.70
C SER A 105 -0.08 0.51 15.90
N GLU A 106 -0.88 1.27 16.62
CA GLU A 106 -1.92 0.71 17.49
C GLU A 106 -2.81 -0.25 16.68
N VAL A 107 -3.12 -1.42 17.26
CA VAL A 107 -4.11 -2.33 16.69
C VAL A 107 -5.50 -1.81 17.05
N VAL A 108 -6.26 -1.46 16.03
CA VAL A 108 -7.67 -1.05 16.14
C VAL A 108 -8.57 -2.05 15.44
N GLY A 109 -9.84 -2.12 15.84
CA GLY A 109 -10.84 -2.92 15.14
C GLY A 109 -11.13 -2.35 13.76
N ILE A 110 -11.15 -3.22 12.75
CA ILE A 110 -11.54 -2.91 11.38
C ILE A 110 -12.73 -3.81 11.06
N GLU A 111 -13.95 -3.27 11.13
CA GLU A 111 -15.15 -4.06 10.78
C GLU A 111 -15.36 -4.14 9.27
N SER A 112 -14.91 -3.12 8.53
CA SER A 112 -14.97 -3.09 7.06
C SER A 112 -13.75 -2.39 6.49
N GLU A 113 -13.12 -3.00 5.48
CA GLU A 113 -11.94 -2.48 4.79
C GLU A 113 -12.27 -2.22 3.33
N TRP A 114 -11.90 -1.04 2.85
CA TRP A 114 -12.22 -0.54 1.53
C TRP A 114 -10.97 -0.04 0.81
N ARG A 115 -10.88 -0.34 -0.48
CA ARG A 115 -9.81 0.10 -1.36
C ARG A 115 -10.32 1.15 -2.33
N GLY A 116 -9.85 2.37 -2.18
CA GLY A 116 -10.01 3.45 -3.14
C GLY A 116 -8.98 3.38 -4.26
N PHE A 117 -9.40 3.66 -5.49
CA PHE A 117 -8.57 3.66 -6.69
C PHE A 117 -8.40 5.10 -7.17
N VAL A 118 -7.17 5.61 -7.12
CA VAL A 118 -6.89 7.01 -7.38
C VAL A 118 -6.04 7.16 -8.64
N PHE A 119 -6.46 8.06 -9.53
CA PHE A 119 -5.68 8.43 -10.71
C PHE A 119 -5.64 9.95 -10.88
N ASN A 120 -4.44 10.51 -11.01
CA ASN A 120 -4.19 11.97 -11.11
C ASN A 120 -4.91 12.79 -10.03
N GLY A 121 -4.94 12.29 -8.79
CA GLY A 121 -5.58 12.99 -7.66
C GLY A 121 -7.11 12.85 -7.60
N GLU A 122 -7.73 12.05 -8.48
CA GLU A 122 -9.16 11.79 -8.46
C GLU A 122 -9.47 10.38 -7.95
N LEU A 123 -10.41 10.27 -7.00
CA LEU A 123 -10.97 8.99 -6.59
C LEU A 123 -11.89 8.46 -7.70
N LEU A 124 -11.43 7.47 -8.45
CA LEU A 124 -12.20 6.88 -9.54
C LEU A 124 -13.23 5.89 -9.03
N ASP A 125 -12.86 5.07 -8.04
CA ASP A 125 -13.71 3.99 -7.54
C ASP A 125 -13.31 3.62 -6.11
N ILE A 126 -14.20 3.00 -5.35
CA ILE A 126 -13.90 2.46 -4.01
C ILE A 126 -14.64 1.13 -3.81
N ARG A 127 -13.90 0.09 -3.43
CA ARG A 127 -14.41 -1.30 -3.36
C ARG A 127 -14.20 -1.91 -1.99
N CYS A 128 -15.21 -2.63 -1.50
CA CYS A 128 -15.09 -3.43 -0.29
C CYS A 128 -14.03 -4.51 -0.53
N TYR A 129 -12.98 -4.49 0.29
CA TYR A 129 -11.89 -5.44 0.22
C TYR A 129 -12.13 -6.61 1.18
N LEU A 130 -12.54 -6.32 2.41
CA LEU A 130 -12.79 -7.32 3.45
C LEU A 130 -13.79 -6.80 4.50
N GLY A 131 -14.55 -7.70 5.11
CA GLY A 131 -15.43 -7.37 6.23
C GLY A 131 -16.88 -7.04 5.83
N GLU A 132 -17.54 -6.21 6.63
CA GLU A 132 -18.95 -5.85 6.47
C GLU A 132 -19.16 -4.90 5.27
N PHE A 133 -19.64 -5.45 4.15
CA PHE A 133 -19.81 -4.68 2.90
C PHE A 133 -20.85 -3.55 2.98
N ASP A 134 -21.74 -3.58 3.99
CA ASP A 134 -22.77 -2.58 4.24
C ASP A 134 -22.35 -1.48 5.23
N LEU A 135 -21.18 -1.63 5.86
CA LEU A 135 -20.54 -0.58 6.66
C LEU A 135 -19.61 0.26 5.77
N PHE A 136 -20.22 1.25 5.11
CA PHE A 136 -19.57 2.06 4.08
C PHE A 136 -18.67 3.18 4.65
N PRO A 137 -17.53 3.50 4.03
CA PRO A 137 -16.65 4.57 4.49
C PRO A 137 -17.22 5.96 4.21
N ASP A 138 -16.80 6.95 4.99
CA ASP A 138 -16.95 8.36 4.70
C ASP A 138 -16.07 8.74 3.49
N VAL A 139 -16.71 8.85 2.32
CA VAL A 139 -16.02 9.12 1.05
C VAL A 139 -15.48 10.55 0.98
N ASP A 140 -16.09 11.51 1.68
CA ASP A 140 -15.61 12.88 1.65
C ASP A 140 -14.31 13.00 2.44
N LEU A 141 -14.20 12.32 3.58
CA LEU A 141 -12.93 12.18 4.30
C LEU A 141 -11.85 11.48 3.44
N VAL A 142 -12.21 10.47 2.64
CA VAL A 142 -11.27 9.84 1.69
C VAL A 142 -10.79 10.84 0.63
N ARG A 143 -11.68 11.70 0.12
CA ARG A 143 -11.30 12.77 -0.83
C ARG A 143 -10.41 13.81 -0.17
N GLU A 144 -10.63 14.14 1.10
CA GLU A 144 -9.75 15.02 1.87
C GLU A 144 -8.35 14.42 2.03
N MET A 145 -8.25 13.11 2.34
CA MET A 145 -6.96 12.41 2.38
C MET A 145 -6.25 12.49 1.02
N ILE A 146 -6.95 12.24 -0.08
CA ILE A 146 -6.40 12.36 -1.45
C ILE A 146 -5.95 13.80 -1.71
N GLY A 147 -6.76 14.78 -1.32
CA GLY A 147 -6.44 16.20 -1.46
C GLY A 147 -5.22 16.62 -0.63
N ALA A 148 -5.01 16.02 0.53
CA ALA A 148 -3.85 16.27 1.40
C ALA A 148 -2.56 15.62 0.87
N TYR A 149 -2.66 14.53 0.10
CA TYR A 149 -1.51 13.79 -0.41
C TYR A 149 -0.88 14.46 -1.66
N LYS A 150 -0.23 15.60 -1.46
CA LYS A 150 0.35 16.44 -2.53
C LYS A 150 1.45 15.71 -3.30
N ASN A 151 2.25 14.89 -2.61
CA ASN A 151 3.31 14.09 -3.19
C ASN A 151 2.85 12.66 -3.51
N SER A 152 1.62 12.47 -3.97
CA SER A 152 1.12 11.18 -4.42
C SER A 152 1.76 10.71 -5.75
N PRO A 153 1.84 9.38 -5.98
CA PRO A 153 1.97 8.82 -7.33
C PRO A 153 0.78 9.18 -8.20
N ARG A 154 0.93 9.15 -9.52
CA ARG A 154 -0.21 9.39 -10.41
C ARG A 154 -1.27 8.32 -10.30
N ALA A 155 -0.87 7.06 -10.11
CA ALA A 155 -1.78 5.93 -9.93
C ALA A 155 -1.42 5.19 -8.64
N TYR A 156 -2.39 5.09 -7.72
CA TYR A 156 -2.23 4.39 -6.45
C TYR A 156 -3.58 3.95 -5.89
N THR A 157 -3.54 3.11 -4.86
CA THR A 157 -4.71 2.82 -4.03
C THR A 157 -4.59 3.47 -2.67
N ILE A 158 -5.73 3.83 -2.12
CA ILE A 158 -5.88 4.29 -0.74
C ILE A 158 -6.79 3.31 -0.01
N ASP A 159 -6.22 2.55 0.92
CA ASP A 159 -6.93 1.55 1.68
C ASP A 159 -7.38 2.17 3.01
N VAL A 160 -8.67 2.09 3.31
CA VAL A 160 -9.30 2.68 4.49
C VAL A 160 -10.10 1.65 5.26
N GLY A 161 -10.06 1.76 6.59
CA GLY A 161 -10.87 0.96 7.50
C GLY A 161 -12.06 1.75 8.00
N VAL A 162 -13.15 1.05 8.31
CA VAL A 162 -14.31 1.59 9.01
C VAL A 162 -14.43 0.89 10.34
N GLY A 163 -14.24 1.67 11.40
CA GLY A 163 -14.42 1.27 12.78
C GLY A 163 -15.81 1.71 13.26
N ARG A 164 -16.62 0.87 13.93
CA ARG A 164 -17.91 1.36 14.49
C ARG A 164 -17.74 2.52 15.49
N LYS A 165 -16.62 2.54 16.21
CA LYS A 165 -16.27 3.62 17.16
C LYS A 165 -15.42 4.72 16.53
N LEU A 166 -14.55 4.37 15.59
CA LEU A 166 -13.58 5.31 14.99
C LEU A 166 -14.13 6.00 13.73
N GLY A 167 -15.16 5.45 13.10
CA GLY A 167 -15.55 5.81 11.74
C GLY A 167 -14.45 5.41 10.74
N THR A 168 -14.36 6.14 9.63
CA THR A 168 -13.35 5.89 8.59
C THR A 168 -11.96 6.37 9.00
N PHE A 169 -10.94 5.57 8.73
CA PHE A 169 -9.53 5.91 8.95
C PHE A 169 -8.63 5.30 7.86
N LEU A 170 -7.48 5.93 7.62
CA LEU A 170 -6.48 5.47 6.67
C LEU A 170 -5.72 4.24 7.19
N ILE A 171 -5.62 3.19 6.38
CA ILE A 171 -4.81 2.00 6.65
C ILE A 171 -3.45 2.14 5.97
N GLU A 172 -3.44 2.21 4.64
CA GLU A 172 -2.23 2.36 3.84
C GLU A 172 -2.54 2.93 2.45
N CYS A 173 -1.50 3.36 1.74
CA CYS A 173 -1.50 3.63 0.32
C CYS A 173 -0.58 2.61 -0.36
N HIS A 174 -0.97 2.16 -1.55
CA HIS A 174 -0.18 1.22 -2.34
C HIS A 174 -0.02 1.74 -3.76
N GLN A 175 1.19 1.67 -4.32
CA GLN A 175 1.39 2.08 -5.71
C GLN A 175 0.64 1.12 -6.64
N PHE A 176 0.13 1.58 -7.78
CA PHE A 176 -0.85 0.81 -8.55
C PHE A 176 -0.35 -0.48 -9.24
N PHE A 177 0.89 -0.92 -9.00
CA PHE A 177 1.34 -2.23 -9.45
C PHE A 177 0.68 -3.35 -8.60
N SER A 178 0.50 -4.53 -9.17
CA SER A 178 0.02 -5.73 -8.46
C SER A 178 -1.21 -5.53 -7.57
N THR A 179 -2.17 -4.73 -8.04
CA THR A 179 -3.35 -4.36 -7.26
C THR A 179 -4.54 -5.28 -7.59
N GLY A 180 -5.18 -5.84 -6.57
CA GLY A 180 -6.47 -6.51 -6.71
C GLY A 180 -7.56 -5.49 -7.08
N LEU A 181 -8.35 -5.78 -8.12
CA LEU A 181 -9.29 -4.80 -8.69
C LEU A 181 -10.71 -4.87 -8.10
N TYR A 182 -11.11 -5.99 -7.49
CA TYR A 182 -12.40 -6.13 -6.77
C TYR A 182 -13.64 -5.58 -7.52
N GLY A 183 -13.67 -5.75 -8.85
CA GLY A 183 -14.76 -5.25 -9.69
C GLY A 183 -14.66 -3.78 -10.09
N PHE A 184 -13.45 -3.19 -10.07
CA PHE A 184 -13.16 -1.84 -10.56
C PHE A 184 -13.84 -1.53 -11.89
N THR A 185 -14.60 -0.44 -11.95
CA THR A 185 -15.49 -0.17 -13.11
C THR A 185 -14.89 0.75 -14.17
N HIS A 186 -13.78 1.44 -13.92
CA HIS A 186 -13.16 2.35 -14.89
C HIS A 186 -12.14 1.62 -15.78
N TYR A 187 -12.58 0.56 -16.47
CA TYR A 187 -11.72 -0.31 -17.29
C TYR A 187 -11.03 0.43 -18.44
N ASN A 188 -11.60 1.54 -18.92
CA ASN A 188 -11.02 2.38 -19.97
C ASN A 188 -9.74 3.10 -19.54
N VAL A 189 -9.59 3.44 -18.25
CA VAL A 189 -8.40 4.12 -17.71
C VAL A 189 -7.43 3.14 -17.06
N LEU A 190 -7.86 1.92 -16.76
CA LEU A 190 -7.04 0.89 -16.12
C LEU A 190 -5.67 0.66 -16.82
N PRO A 191 -5.57 0.54 -18.16
CA PRO A 191 -4.27 0.43 -18.82
C PRO A 191 -3.37 1.64 -18.57
N GLN A 192 -3.95 2.86 -18.55
CA GLN A 192 -3.21 4.10 -18.34
C GLN A 192 -2.66 4.18 -16.91
N MET A 193 -3.41 3.68 -15.92
CA MET A 193 -2.95 3.59 -14.55
C MET A 193 -1.73 2.65 -14.43
N PHE A 194 -1.75 1.48 -15.09
CA PHE A 194 -0.59 0.57 -15.11
C PHE A 194 0.62 1.16 -15.86
N ILE A 195 0.40 1.79 -17.03
CA ILE A 195 1.45 2.48 -17.79
C ILE A 195 2.09 3.57 -16.93
N SER A 196 1.27 4.43 -16.31
CA SER A 196 1.75 5.54 -15.49
C SER A 196 2.56 5.05 -14.29
N CYS A 197 2.06 4.03 -13.58
CA CYS A 197 2.76 3.40 -12.47
C CYS A 197 4.10 2.80 -12.92
N HIS A 198 4.13 2.09 -14.04
CA HIS A 198 5.33 1.46 -14.57
C HIS A 198 6.41 2.51 -14.90
N ASN A 199 6.03 3.57 -15.61
CA ASN A 199 6.95 4.66 -15.96
C ASN A 199 7.51 5.35 -14.71
N GLU A 200 6.68 5.63 -13.70
CA GLU A 200 7.16 6.21 -12.44
C GLU A 200 8.17 5.31 -11.71
N ILE A 201 8.00 3.99 -11.79
CA ILE A 201 8.96 3.04 -11.22
C ILE A 201 10.29 3.07 -11.99
N LEU A 202 10.24 3.14 -13.32
CA LEU A 202 11.44 3.18 -14.17
C LEU A 202 12.22 4.50 -14.06
N ASP A 203 11.51 5.62 -13.96
CA ASP A 203 12.11 6.96 -13.86
C ASP A 203 12.84 7.17 -12.53
N GLY A 204 12.65 6.28 -11.55
CA GLY A 204 13.18 6.45 -10.20
C GLY A 204 12.55 7.61 -9.43
N ASN A 205 11.52 8.26 -9.99
CA ASN A 205 10.74 9.34 -9.40
C ASN A 205 9.79 8.81 -8.30
N ARG A 206 10.32 7.99 -7.39
CA ARG A 206 9.57 7.47 -6.26
C ARG A 206 9.55 8.49 -5.14
N LYS A 207 8.34 8.91 -4.78
CA LYS A 207 8.08 9.77 -3.64
C LYS A 207 8.04 8.87 -2.41
N GLU A 208 9.09 8.96 -1.59
CA GLU A 208 9.29 8.06 -0.46
C GLU A 208 8.25 8.32 0.62
N ALA A 209 7.85 7.25 1.32
CA ALA A 209 6.87 7.32 2.40
C ALA A 209 7.28 8.32 3.49
N ILE A 210 8.59 8.38 3.80
CA ILE A 210 9.15 9.03 4.99
C ILE A 210 10.64 9.36 4.76
N GLU A 211 10.90 10.46 4.08
CA GLU A 211 12.11 11.28 4.26
C GLU A 211 11.70 12.66 4.82
#